data_AF-A0A958LBV7-F1
#
_entry.id   AF-A0A958LBV7-F1
#
_cell.length_a   1.000
_cell.length_b   1.000
_cell.length_c   1.000
_cell.angle_alpha   90.00
_cell.angle_beta   90.00
_cell.angle_gamma   90.00
#
_symmetry.space_group_name_H-M   'P 1'
#
loop_
_entity.id
_entity.type
_entity.pdbx_description
1 polymer ?
#
loop_
_entity_poly.entity_id
_entity_poly.type
_entity_poly.pdbx_seq_one_letter_code
_entity_poly.pdbx_strand_id
1 'polypeptide(L)'
;RGFFPDGVRRIIAARATGIFQTNFPSGAPKATTEGGASPAEQPGEPLTRSIGESHVVVIGDSDLLATRFSAQVVNVLGRQVARLRNDNFSLVQNILEQLAGSTELISIRSRGTFSRPFEYVENIRRAAALRWRSEETRLQEKLQQANARLQQLQSTTQGDGSSAVFGQALMNEIRAIQAERAETQRRLREVRRQARQEIERLGTVLFLLNTFFVPIVLIFTATLVAVVRRRRTK
;
A
#
# COMPACT_ATOMS: atom_id res chain seq x y z
N ARG A 1 -20.58 -10.18 6.57
CA ARG A 1 -20.54 -10.50 8.01
C ARG A 1 -19.48 -9.60 8.64
N GLY A 2 -19.86 -8.72 9.58
CA GLY A 2 -18.94 -7.79 10.21
C GLY A 2 -18.12 -8.48 11.30
N PHE A 3 -16.81 -8.26 11.31
CA PHE A 3 -15.95 -8.60 12.44
C PHE A 3 -16.07 -7.47 13.47
N PHE A 4 -16.48 -7.82 14.69
CA PHE A 4 -16.48 -6.89 15.83
C PHE A 4 -15.27 -7.21 16.71
N PRO A 5 -14.51 -6.21 17.16
CA PRO A 5 -13.42 -6.42 18.10
C PRO A 5 -13.99 -6.86 19.45
N ASP A 6 -13.51 -7.98 19.99
CA ASP A 6 -13.95 -8.53 21.28
C ASP A 6 -13.10 -8.05 22.47
N GLY A 7 -12.11 -7.19 22.23
CA GLY A 7 -11.26 -6.60 23.26
C GLY A 7 -10.28 -7.58 23.93
N VAL A 8 -10.25 -8.85 23.51
CA VAL A 8 -9.38 -9.87 24.09
C VAL A 8 -8.02 -9.85 23.39
N ARG A 9 -6.95 -9.64 24.15
CA ARG A 9 -5.58 -9.76 23.63
C ARG A 9 -5.27 -11.23 23.34
N ARG A 10 -5.04 -11.57 22.07
CA ARG A 10 -4.60 -12.90 21.64
C ARG A 10 -3.14 -12.86 21.21
N ILE A 11 -2.42 -13.92 21.54
CA ILE A 11 -1.06 -14.15 21.04
C ILE A 11 -1.19 -14.84 19.68
N ILE A 12 -0.78 -14.16 18.62
CA ILE A 12 -0.83 -14.68 17.24
C ILE A 12 0.52 -15.32 16.86
N ALA A 13 1.61 -14.83 17.46
CA ALA A 13 2.94 -15.42 17.33
C ALA A 13 3.70 -15.29 18.65
N ALA A 14 4.49 -16.30 18.98
CA ALA A 14 5.35 -16.33 20.17
C ALA A 14 6.73 -16.87 19.83
N ARG A 15 7.75 -16.35 20.51
CA ARG A 15 9.11 -16.89 20.47
C ARG A 15 9.53 -17.29 21.87
N ALA A 16 9.95 -18.53 22.04
CA ALA A 16 10.55 -19.06 23.26
C ALA A 16 12.03 -19.30 23.04
N THR A 17 12.86 -18.89 24.00
CA THR A 17 14.31 -19.04 23.96
C THR A 17 14.81 -19.58 25.28
N GLY A 18 15.73 -20.54 25.25
CA GLY A 18 16.32 -21.09 26.45
C GLY A 18 16.79 -22.53 26.30
N ILE A 19 17.16 -23.13 27.42
CA ILE A 19 17.48 -24.55 27.50
C ILE A 19 16.19 -25.30 27.78
N PHE A 20 15.70 -26.07 26.80
CA PHE A 20 14.45 -26.82 26.93
C PHE A 20 14.69 -28.17 27.59
N GLN A 21 13.78 -28.56 28.48
CA GLN A 21 13.73 -29.91 29.04
C GLN A 21 12.91 -30.83 28.14
N THR A 22 13.29 -32.09 28.05
CA THR A 22 12.52 -33.08 27.28
C THR A 22 11.19 -33.40 27.97
N ASN A 23 10.13 -33.54 27.19
CA ASN A 23 8.87 -34.12 27.66
C ASN A 23 8.89 -35.67 27.60
N PHE A 24 10.00 -36.26 27.15
CA PHE A 24 10.21 -37.70 27.01
C PHE A 24 11.49 -38.13 27.77
N PRO A 25 11.52 -38.03 29.11
CA PRO A 25 12.71 -38.34 29.90
C PRO A 25 13.11 -39.82 29.83
N SER A 26 12.15 -40.70 29.55
CA SER A 26 12.35 -42.15 29.40
C SER A 26 12.66 -42.59 27.95
N GLY A 27 12.91 -41.64 27.05
CA GLY A 27 13.14 -41.91 25.63
C GLY A 27 11.85 -42.03 24.81
N ALA A 28 12.00 -42.40 23.54
CA ALA A 28 10.88 -42.50 22.61
C ALA A 28 9.80 -43.47 23.13
N PRO A 29 8.50 -43.15 22.98
CA PRO A 29 7.44 -44.08 23.33
C PRO A 29 7.61 -45.38 22.54
N LYS A 30 7.50 -46.53 23.21
CA LYS A 30 7.59 -47.85 22.56
C LYS A 30 6.54 -47.90 21.44
N ALA A 31 6.97 -48.20 20.23
CA ALA A 31 6.06 -48.39 19.11
C ALA A 31 5.02 -49.45 19.48
N THR A 32 3.75 -49.06 19.56
CA THR A 32 2.65 -50.01 19.64
C THR A 32 2.58 -50.73 18.31
N THR A 33 2.89 -52.03 18.33
CA THR A 33 2.85 -52.93 17.17
C THR A 33 1.42 -53.11 16.67
N GLU A 34 0.91 -52.16 15.89
CA GLU A 34 -0.26 -52.36 15.01
C GLU A 34 -0.09 -51.73 13.62
N GLY A 35 1.15 -51.44 13.20
CA GLY A 35 1.42 -51.04 11.81
C GLY A 35 2.91 -51.10 11.53
N GLY A 36 3.31 -52.08 10.73
CA GLY A 36 4.72 -52.39 10.47
C GLY A 36 5.54 -51.17 10.04
N ALA A 37 6.52 -50.82 10.87
CA ALA A 37 7.66 -50.00 10.49
C ALA A 37 8.90 -50.57 11.17
N SER A 38 10.02 -50.55 10.43
CA SER A 38 11.32 -51.15 10.72
C SER A 38 11.88 -50.89 12.12
N PRO A 39 12.83 -51.71 12.60
CA PRO A 39 13.49 -51.52 13.90
C PRO A 39 14.09 -50.12 13.94
N ALA A 40 13.62 -49.29 14.87
CA ALA A 40 14.27 -48.03 15.17
C ALA A 40 15.72 -48.32 15.58
N GLU A 41 16.64 -47.66 14.89
CA GLU A 41 18.05 -47.55 15.21
C GLU A 41 18.21 -47.38 16.73
N GLN A 42 19.15 -48.11 17.35
CA GLN A 42 19.34 -48.11 18.81
C GLN A 42 19.31 -46.67 19.33
N PRO A 43 18.35 -46.30 20.20
CA PRO A 43 18.26 -44.93 20.65
C PRO A 43 19.51 -44.66 21.48
N GLY A 44 20.38 -43.77 20.98
CA GLY A 44 21.38 -43.15 21.83
C GLY A 44 20.72 -42.57 23.09
N GLU A 45 21.49 -42.36 24.15
CA GLU A 45 20.95 -41.83 25.41
C GLU A 45 20.05 -40.62 25.14
N PRO A 46 18.78 -40.65 25.60
CA PRO A 46 17.83 -39.59 25.30
C PRO A 46 18.32 -38.28 25.92
N LEU A 47 18.36 -37.22 25.11
CA LEU A 47 18.68 -35.89 25.59
C LEU A 47 17.61 -35.44 26.60
N THR A 48 18.00 -35.35 27.87
CA THR A 48 17.14 -34.86 28.95
C THR A 48 16.96 -33.34 28.93
N ARG A 49 17.91 -32.64 28.29
CA ARG A 49 17.91 -31.19 28.08
C ARG A 49 18.55 -30.85 26.74
N SER A 50 18.23 -29.69 26.18
CA SER A 50 18.93 -29.20 24.98
C SER A 50 20.42 -28.99 25.27
N ILE A 51 21.25 -29.27 24.26
CA ILE A 51 22.72 -29.17 24.35
C ILE A 51 23.17 -27.70 24.49
N GLY A 52 22.41 -26.77 23.94
CA GLY A 52 22.63 -25.33 24.07
C GLY A 52 21.31 -24.55 24.12
N GLU A 53 21.43 -23.23 24.12
CA GLU A 53 20.27 -22.35 23.98
C GLU A 53 19.58 -22.62 22.65
N SER A 54 18.27 -22.83 22.71
CA SER A 54 17.44 -23.17 21.57
C SER A 54 16.36 -22.11 21.40
N HIS A 55 15.88 -21.95 20.17
CA HIS A 55 14.86 -20.97 19.81
C HIS A 55 13.68 -21.68 19.16
N VAL A 56 12.48 -21.42 19.65
CA VAL A 56 11.22 -21.94 19.09
C VAL A 56 10.33 -20.77 18.75
N VAL A 57 9.83 -20.74 17.51
CA VAL A 57 8.86 -19.74 17.05
C VAL A 57 7.56 -20.46 16.71
N VAL A 58 6.46 -20.02 17.32
CA VAL A 58 5.12 -20.55 17.10
C VAL A 58 4.26 -19.46 16.49
N ILE A 59 3.58 -19.74 15.38
CA ILE A 59 2.62 -18.85 14.74
C ILE A 59 1.28 -19.58 14.69
N GLY A 60 0.22 -18.93 15.19
CA GLY A 60 -1.12 -19.51 15.32
C GLY A 60 -1.93 -19.58 14.03
N ASP A 61 -1.31 -19.30 12.87
CA ASP A 61 -1.94 -19.33 11.55
C ASP A 61 -1.22 -20.35 10.66
N SER A 62 -1.91 -21.45 10.35
CA SER A 62 -1.40 -22.52 9.48
C SER A 62 -1.39 -22.12 8.00
N ASP A 63 -2.25 -21.17 7.62
CA ASP A 63 -2.48 -20.80 6.21
C ASP A 63 -1.65 -19.56 5.82
N LEU A 64 -0.81 -19.07 6.73
CA LEU A 64 0.02 -17.87 6.58
C LEU A 64 0.81 -17.84 5.27
N LEU A 65 1.35 -18.99 4.84
CA LEU A 65 2.15 -19.14 3.62
C LEU A 65 1.33 -19.61 2.41
N ALA A 66 0.07 -19.99 2.59
CA ALA A 66 -0.74 -20.50 1.49
C ALA A 66 -0.88 -19.42 0.40
N THR A 67 -0.55 -19.80 -0.85
CA THR A 67 -0.43 -18.86 -1.98
C THR A 67 -1.65 -17.96 -2.11
N ARG A 68 -2.88 -18.47 -1.91
CA ARG A 68 -4.13 -17.70 -1.97
C ARG A 68 -4.19 -16.51 -1.01
N PHE A 69 -3.42 -16.57 0.08
CA PHE A 69 -3.38 -15.55 1.11
C PHE A 69 -2.16 -14.63 1.00
N SER A 70 -1.03 -15.18 0.56
CA SER A 70 0.29 -14.52 0.56
C SER A 70 0.73 -13.96 -0.80
N ALA A 71 0.22 -14.48 -1.92
CA ALA A 71 0.62 -14.08 -3.25
C ALA A 71 -0.55 -14.03 -4.26
N GLN A 72 -0.41 -13.18 -5.27
CA GLN A 72 -1.30 -13.13 -6.41
C GLN A 72 -0.50 -13.48 -7.66
N VAL A 73 -0.87 -14.56 -8.32
CA VAL A 73 -0.27 -14.95 -9.61
C VAL A 73 -1.04 -14.24 -10.72
N VAL A 74 -0.34 -13.41 -11.49
CA VAL A 74 -0.89 -12.70 -12.65
C VAL A 74 -0.20 -13.17 -13.92
N ASN A 75 -0.96 -13.36 -15.00
CA ASN A 75 -0.40 -13.66 -16.31
C ASN A 75 -0.02 -12.36 -17.02
N VAL A 76 1.26 -12.19 -17.34
CA VAL A 76 1.79 -11.07 -18.10
C VAL A 76 2.55 -11.63 -19.29
N LEU A 77 2.10 -11.33 -20.51
CA LEU A 77 2.74 -11.78 -21.76
C LEU A 77 2.95 -13.32 -21.82
N GLY A 78 1.96 -14.09 -21.37
CA GLY A 78 2.04 -15.56 -21.35
C GLY A 78 2.95 -16.14 -20.26
N ARG A 79 3.55 -15.31 -19.40
CA ARG A 79 4.31 -15.73 -18.23
C ARG A 79 3.53 -15.49 -16.95
N GLN A 80 3.52 -16.49 -16.07
CA GLN A 80 2.98 -16.34 -14.72
C GLN A 80 4.00 -15.58 -13.86
N VAL A 81 3.59 -14.44 -13.31
CA VAL A 81 4.38 -13.64 -12.38
C VAL A 81 3.68 -13.65 -11.03
N ALA A 82 4.39 -14.09 -9.98
CA ALA A 82 3.90 -14.03 -8.62
C ALA A 82 4.18 -12.65 -8.02
N ARG A 83 3.12 -11.94 -7.61
CA ARG A 83 3.21 -10.69 -6.84
C ARG A 83 2.85 -10.98 -5.39
N LEU A 84 3.78 -10.74 -4.46
CA LEU A 84 3.52 -10.85 -3.02
C LEU A 84 2.43 -9.86 -2.62
N ARG A 85 1.41 -10.34 -1.92
CA ARG A 85 0.26 -9.53 -1.47
C ARG A 85 0.48 -8.95 -0.07
N ASN A 86 1.33 -9.58 0.72
CA ASN A 86 1.72 -9.20 2.06
C ASN A 86 3.16 -9.66 2.34
N ASP A 87 3.65 -9.37 3.55
CA ASP A 87 5.02 -9.65 3.98
C ASP A 87 5.13 -10.99 4.75
N ASN A 88 4.16 -11.90 4.61
CA ASN A 88 4.17 -13.19 5.32
C ASN A 88 5.40 -14.05 4.96
N PHE A 89 5.77 -14.07 3.66
CA PHE A 89 6.98 -14.76 3.21
C PHE A 89 8.25 -14.12 3.78
N SER A 90 8.33 -12.79 3.76
CA SER A 90 9.44 -12.05 4.32
C SER A 90 9.59 -12.28 5.83
N LEU A 91 8.48 -12.34 6.57
CA LEU A 91 8.46 -12.69 7.99
C LEU A 91 9.09 -14.07 8.23
N VAL A 92 8.63 -15.11 7.52
CA VAL A 92 9.15 -16.47 7.69
C VAL A 92 10.63 -16.55 7.27
N GLN A 93 11.00 -15.93 6.16
CA GLN A 93 12.40 -15.85 5.72
C GLN A 93 13.28 -15.21 6.80
N ASN A 94 12.86 -14.07 7.37
CA ASN A 94 13.61 -13.40 8.44
C ASN A 94 13.71 -14.25 9.70
N ILE A 95 12.66 -15.00 10.05
CA ILE A 95 12.69 -15.95 11.18
C ILE A 95 13.70 -17.06 10.90
N LEU A 96 13.71 -17.63 9.69
CA LEU A 96 14.66 -18.67 9.30
C LEU A 96 16.10 -18.16 9.32
N GLU A 97 16.34 -16.96 8.77
CA GLU A 97 17.65 -16.29 8.84
C GLU A 97 18.09 -16.03 10.30
N GLN A 98 17.14 -15.74 11.18
CA GLN A 98 17.36 -15.59 12.62
C GLN A 98 17.72 -16.89 13.31
N LEU A 99 17.00 -17.97 13.02
CA LEU A 99 17.25 -19.29 13.59
C LEU A 99 18.55 -19.91 13.05
N ALA A 100 18.98 -19.54 11.84
CA ALA A 100 20.22 -19.99 11.22
C ALA A 100 21.49 -19.29 11.75
N GLY A 101 21.38 -18.39 12.73
CA GLY A 101 22.53 -17.87 13.48
C GLY A 101 23.14 -16.55 13.01
N SER A 102 22.44 -15.75 12.20
CA SER A 102 22.93 -14.42 11.76
C SER A 102 22.65 -13.27 12.75
N THR A 103 22.60 -13.55 14.05
CA THR A 103 22.09 -12.66 15.11
C THR A 103 22.73 -11.27 15.13
N GLU A 104 24.03 -11.17 14.83
CA GLU A 104 24.75 -9.89 14.83
C GLU A 104 24.38 -8.96 13.65
N LEU A 105 23.98 -9.52 12.49
CA LEU A 105 23.66 -8.76 11.27
C LEU A 105 22.15 -8.49 11.09
N ILE A 106 21.28 -9.18 11.82
CA ILE A 106 19.82 -9.03 11.75
C ILE A 106 19.35 -7.67 12.28
N SER A 107 20.01 -7.13 13.31
CA SER A 107 19.66 -5.82 13.89
C SER A 107 19.82 -4.67 12.89
N ILE A 108 20.71 -4.84 11.91
CA ILE A 108 21.02 -3.84 10.88
C ILE A 108 20.07 -3.96 9.68
N ARG A 109 19.66 -5.19 9.30
CA ARG A 109 18.75 -5.44 8.17
C ARG A 109 17.26 -5.24 8.52
N SER A 110 16.88 -5.44 9.79
CA SER A 110 15.47 -5.36 10.25
C SER A 110 14.90 -3.95 10.37
N ARG A 111 15.66 -2.89 10.07
CA ARG A 111 15.07 -1.56 9.85
C ARG A 111 14.37 -1.59 8.50
N GLY A 112 13.20 -2.24 8.47
CA GLY A 112 12.29 -2.23 7.33
C GLY A 112 12.12 -0.79 6.84
N THR A 113 11.88 -0.64 5.54
CA THR A 113 11.68 0.66 4.90
C THR A 113 10.64 1.45 5.66
N PHE A 114 11.10 2.31 6.56
CA PHE A 114 10.24 3.10 7.41
C PHE A 114 9.64 4.20 6.54
N SER A 115 8.47 3.92 5.99
CA SER A 115 7.68 4.93 5.30
C SER A 115 7.16 5.88 6.37
N ARG A 116 7.78 7.05 6.49
CA ARG A 116 7.21 8.21 7.18
C ARG A 116 6.54 9.09 6.12
N PRO A 117 5.32 8.75 5.67
CA PRO A 117 4.61 9.61 4.74
C PRO A 117 4.36 10.96 5.43
N PHE A 118 4.39 12.04 4.65
CA PHE A 118 4.09 13.37 5.16
C PHE A 118 2.58 13.47 5.45
N GLU A 119 2.14 13.07 6.65
CA GLU A 119 0.73 13.01 7.05
C GLU A 119 0.00 14.34 6.82
N TYR A 120 0.67 15.47 7.07
CA TYR A 120 0.12 16.80 6.81
C TYR A 120 -0.22 17.02 5.33
N VAL A 121 0.67 16.60 4.41
CA VAL A 121 0.44 16.69 2.97
C VAL A 121 -0.70 15.77 2.55
N GLU A 122 -0.77 14.57 3.13
CA GLU A 122 -1.82 13.59 2.83
C GLU A 122 -3.20 14.07 3.28
N ASN A 123 -3.28 14.73 4.44
CA ASN A 123 -4.51 15.36 4.93
C ASN A 123 -5.00 16.46 3.97
N ILE A 124 -4.09 17.30 3.46
CA ILE A 124 -4.44 18.35 2.51
C ILE A 124 -4.91 17.77 1.18
N ARG A 125 -4.24 16.72 0.67
CA ARG A 125 -4.67 15.99 -0.53
C ARG A 125 -6.07 15.42 -0.36
N ARG A 126 -6.36 14.79 0.78
CA ARG A 126 -7.70 14.28 1.11
C ARG A 126 -8.74 15.39 1.18
N ALA A 127 -8.43 16.52 1.83
CA ALA A 127 -9.34 17.66 1.93
C ALA A 127 -9.61 18.32 0.58
N ALA A 128 -8.61 18.45 -0.29
CA ALA A 128 -8.78 18.93 -1.67
C ALA A 128 -9.64 17.96 -2.48
N ALA A 129 -9.36 16.65 -2.41
CA ALA A 129 -10.15 15.63 -3.09
C ALA A 129 -11.63 15.67 -2.66
N LEU A 130 -11.91 15.79 -1.36
CA LEU A 130 -13.27 15.89 -0.83
C LEU A 130 -14.02 17.12 -1.34
N ARG A 131 -13.35 18.29 -1.41
CA ARG A 131 -13.96 19.54 -1.87
C ARG A 131 -14.39 19.49 -3.34
N TRP A 132 -13.59 18.88 -4.19
CA TRP A 132 -13.84 18.85 -5.64
C TRP A 132 -14.61 17.61 -6.12
N ARG A 133 -14.75 16.58 -5.27
CA ARG A 133 -15.40 15.31 -5.62
C ARG A 133 -16.85 15.49 -6.04
N SER A 134 -17.64 16.27 -5.30
CA SER A 134 -19.07 16.47 -5.60
C SER A 134 -19.26 17.14 -6.96
N GLU A 135 -18.47 18.17 -7.25
CA GLU A 135 -18.53 18.89 -8.52
C GLU A 135 -18.01 18.05 -9.69
N GLU A 136 -16.95 17.26 -9.48
CA GLU A 136 -16.46 16.31 -10.48
C GLU A 136 -17.52 15.25 -10.81
N THR A 137 -18.15 14.65 -9.80
CA THR A 137 -19.23 13.66 -9.97
C THR A 137 -20.40 14.28 -10.72
N ARG A 138 -20.84 15.48 -10.33
CA ARG A 138 -21.94 16.20 -11.01
C ARG A 138 -21.64 16.47 -12.49
N LEU A 139 -20.42 16.88 -12.82
CA LEU A 139 -20.00 17.12 -14.21
C LEU A 139 -19.86 15.82 -15.00
N GLN A 140 -19.40 14.73 -14.37
CA GLN A 140 -19.34 13.41 -15.00
C GLN A 140 -20.75 12.86 -15.31
N GLU A 141 -21.69 12.99 -14.38
CA GLU A 141 -23.09 12.60 -14.58
C GLU A 141 -23.72 13.38 -15.73
N LYS A 142 -23.53 14.71 -15.78
CA LYS A 142 -23.99 15.53 -16.90
C LYS A 142 -23.42 15.07 -18.24
N LEU A 143 -22.12 14.75 -18.27
CA LEU A 143 -21.45 14.27 -19.47
C LEU A 143 -22.00 12.91 -19.92
N GLN A 144 -22.29 12.01 -18.97
CA GLN A 144 -22.93 10.72 -19.24
C GLN A 144 -24.35 10.89 -19.78
N GLN A 145 -25.16 11.75 -19.17
CA GLN A 145 -26.53 12.04 -19.64
C GLN A 145 -26.51 12.63 -21.05
N ALA A 146 -25.62 13.58 -21.34
CA ALA A 146 -25.48 14.16 -22.67
C ALA A 146 -25.03 13.13 -23.72
N ASN A 147 -24.10 12.21 -23.36
CA ASN A 147 -23.71 11.11 -24.24
C ASN A 147 -24.89 10.16 -24.53
N ALA A 148 -25.69 9.82 -23.50
CA ALA A 148 -26.83 8.92 -23.64
C ALA A 148 -27.91 9.51 -24.57
N ARG A 149 -28.22 10.81 -24.41
CA ARG A 149 -29.13 11.53 -25.33
C ARG A 149 -28.63 11.52 -26.76
N LEU A 150 -27.33 11.76 -26.97
CA LEU A 150 -26.73 11.76 -28.31
C LEU A 150 -26.81 10.35 -28.95
N GLN A 151 -26.55 9.30 -28.18
CA GLN A 151 -26.65 7.92 -28.65
C GLN A 151 -28.10 7.55 -29.01
N GLN A 152 -29.07 7.99 -28.20
CA GLN A 152 -30.49 7.78 -28.48
C GLN A 152 -30.91 8.46 -29.79
N LEU A 153 -30.56 9.73 -29.99
CA LEU A 153 -30.86 10.46 -31.22
C LEU A 153 -30.19 9.82 -32.46
N GLN A 154 -28.94 9.36 -32.33
CA GLN A 154 -28.25 8.65 -33.42
C GLN A 154 -28.94 7.33 -33.78
N SER A 155 -29.41 6.57 -32.78
CA SER A 155 -30.13 5.31 -33.01
C SER A 155 -31.47 5.51 -33.70
N THR A 156 -32.23 6.56 -33.33
CA THR A 156 -33.50 6.92 -33.98
C THR A 156 -33.29 7.34 -35.44
N THR A 157 -32.17 8.01 -35.74
CA THR A 157 -31.86 8.49 -37.11
C THR A 157 -31.49 7.35 -38.08
N GLN A 158 -30.91 6.24 -37.59
CA GLN A 158 -30.55 5.10 -38.44
C GLN A 158 -31.75 4.18 -38.78
N GLY A 159 -32.83 4.23 -38.00
CA GLY A 159 -33.99 3.36 -38.19
C GLY A 159 -35.08 3.90 -39.12
N ASP A 160 -35.11 5.21 -39.40
CA ASP A 160 -36.21 5.86 -40.11
C ASP A 160 -35.72 6.52 -41.41
N GLY A 161 -36.02 5.91 -42.55
CA GLY A 161 -35.53 6.30 -43.89
C GLY A 161 -36.20 7.54 -44.50
N SER A 162 -36.78 8.43 -43.70
CA SER A 162 -37.60 9.57 -44.14
C SER A 162 -36.86 10.91 -43.95
N SER A 163 -35.91 11.16 -44.84
CA SER A 163 -34.92 12.24 -44.78
C SER A 163 -35.31 13.47 -45.63
N ALA A 164 -35.82 14.54 -45.01
CA ALA A 164 -35.62 15.92 -45.51
C ALA A 164 -36.12 17.00 -44.54
N VAL A 165 -37.34 16.86 -44.00
CA VAL A 165 -37.99 17.95 -43.22
C VAL A 165 -37.65 17.89 -41.72
N PHE A 166 -37.41 16.69 -41.17
CA PHE A 166 -36.92 16.51 -39.78
C PHE A 166 -35.42 16.79 -39.59
N GLY A 167 -34.66 16.93 -40.69
CA GLY A 167 -33.20 17.04 -40.64
C GLY A 167 -32.70 18.31 -39.93
N GLN A 168 -33.29 19.47 -40.19
CA GLN A 168 -32.75 20.73 -39.62
C GLN A 168 -32.98 20.86 -38.11
N ALA A 169 -34.16 20.52 -37.61
CA ALA A 169 -34.46 20.56 -36.18
C ALA A 169 -33.58 19.57 -35.39
N LEU A 170 -33.45 18.34 -35.90
CA LEU A 170 -32.59 17.32 -35.32
C LEU A 170 -31.11 17.72 -35.34
N MET A 171 -30.62 18.29 -36.45
CA MET A 171 -29.22 18.76 -36.55
C MET A 171 -28.94 19.94 -35.61
N ASN A 172 -29.94 20.76 -35.30
CA ASN A 172 -29.80 21.83 -34.30
C ASN A 172 -29.73 21.26 -32.88
N GLU A 173 -30.55 20.25 -32.57
CA GLU A 173 -30.52 19.56 -31.27
C GLU A 173 -29.20 18.80 -31.04
N ILE A 174 -28.69 18.09 -32.05
CA ILE A 174 -27.38 17.44 -31.99
C ILE A 174 -26.27 18.48 -31.73
N ARG A 175 -26.31 19.63 -32.42
CA ARG A 175 -25.34 20.71 -32.21
C ARG A 175 -25.43 21.29 -30.78
N ALA A 176 -26.63 21.45 -30.24
CA ALA A 176 -26.82 21.91 -28.87
C ALA A 176 -26.23 20.93 -27.83
N ILE A 177 -26.48 19.62 -28.00
CA ILE A 177 -25.92 18.58 -27.12
C ILE A 177 -24.39 18.53 -27.25
N GLN A 178 -23.84 18.65 -28.46
CA GLN A 178 -22.38 18.71 -28.65
C GLN A 178 -21.75 19.92 -27.97
N ALA A 179 -22.41 21.09 -28.02
CA ALA A 179 -21.95 22.28 -27.31
C ALA A 179 -21.98 22.09 -25.79
N GLU A 180 -23.05 21.51 -25.24
CA GLU A 180 -23.17 21.19 -23.81
C GLU A 180 -22.08 20.21 -23.35
N ARG A 181 -21.77 19.19 -24.16
CA ARG A 181 -20.67 18.25 -23.90
C ARG A 181 -19.32 18.96 -23.89
N ALA A 182 -19.05 19.80 -24.88
CA ALA A 182 -17.80 20.55 -24.97
C ALA A 182 -17.61 21.48 -23.77
N GLU A 183 -18.67 22.14 -23.34
CA GLU A 183 -18.67 23.00 -22.15
C GLU A 183 -18.44 22.18 -20.87
N THR A 184 -19.17 21.07 -20.70
CA THR A 184 -19.03 20.18 -19.54
C THR A 184 -17.61 19.62 -19.44
N GLN A 185 -17.01 19.24 -20.56
CA GLN A 185 -15.61 18.80 -20.63
C GLN A 185 -14.60 19.91 -20.30
N ARG A 186 -14.89 21.16 -20.68
CA ARG A 186 -14.06 22.32 -20.29
C ARG A 186 -14.13 22.52 -18.77
N ARG A 187 -15.34 22.57 -18.19
CA ARG A 187 -15.55 22.69 -16.74
C ARG A 187 -14.89 21.55 -15.97
N LEU A 188 -14.99 20.31 -16.45
CA LEU A 188 -14.35 19.15 -15.82
C LEU A 188 -12.82 19.28 -15.80
N ARG A 189 -12.22 19.76 -16.89
CA ARG A 189 -10.77 20.03 -16.95
C ARG A 189 -10.36 21.15 -16.00
N GLU A 190 -11.18 22.18 -15.87
CA GLU A 190 -10.93 23.30 -14.97
C GLU A 190 -10.99 22.88 -13.50
N VAL A 191 -12.03 22.15 -13.09
CA VAL A 191 -12.16 21.59 -11.73
C VAL A 191 -10.95 20.71 -11.39
N ARG A 192 -10.56 19.81 -12.30
CA ARG A 192 -9.37 18.97 -12.12
C ARG A 192 -8.06 19.75 -12.08
N ARG A 193 -8.00 20.92 -12.72
CA ARG A 193 -6.83 21.80 -12.68
C ARG A 193 -6.78 22.54 -11.34
N GLN A 194 -7.90 23.08 -10.87
CA GLN A 194 -8.00 23.78 -9.58
C GLN A 194 -7.65 22.84 -8.42
N ALA A 195 -8.18 21.62 -8.42
CA ALA A 195 -7.85 20.59 -7.43
C ALA A 195 -6.35 20.27 -7.38
N ARG A 196 -5.66 20.25 -8.53
CA ARG A 196 -4.21 20.04 -8.61
C ARG A 196 -3.41 21.25 -8.17
N GLN A 197 -3.81 22.45 -8.57
CA GLN A 197 -3.11 23.69 -8.21
C GLN A 197 -3.06 23.93 -6.70
N GLU A 198 -4.11 23.57 -5.96
CA GLU A 198 -4.11 23.65 -4.50
C GLU A 198 -3.02 22.75 -3.87
N ILE A 199 -2.85 21.55 -4.41
CA ILE A 199 -1.83 20.59 -3.95
C ILE A 199 -0.42 21.06 -4.35
N GLU A 200 -0.26 21.55 -5.58
CA GLU A 200 1.02 22.03 -6.11
C GLU A 200 1.52 23.25 -5.34
N ARG A 201 0.66 24.24 -5.05
CA ARG A 201 1.03 25.45 -4.30
C ARG A 201 1.65 25.12 -2.94
N LEU A 202 1.07 24.17 -2.21
CA LEU A 202 1.62 23.73 -0.92
C LEU A 202 3.02 23.13 -1.12
N GLY A 203 3.17 22.25 -2.10
CA GLY A 203 4.45 21.63 -2.44
C GLY A 203 5.51 22.67 -2.79
N THR A 204 5.16 23.67 -3.60
CA THR A 204 6.05 24.78 -3.97
C THR A 204 6.48 25.60 -2.76
N VAL A 205 5.56 25.96 -1.85
CA VAL A 205 5.89 26.72 -0.64
C VAL A 205 6.83 25.92 0.27
N LEU A 206 6.54 24.64 0.51
CA LEU A 206 7.40 23.77 1.33
C LEU A 206 8.79 23.62 0.72
N PHE A 207 8.85 23.41 -0.59
CA PHE A 207 10.09 23.29 -1.34
C PHE A 207 10.94 24.57 -1.24
N LEU A 208 10.32 25.73 -1.48
CA LEU A 208 10.99 27.04 -1.38
C LEU A 208 11.52 27.28 0.04
N LEU A 209 10.66 27.07 1.05
CA LEU A 209 11.05 27.27 2.44
C LEU A 209 12.22 26.36 2.81
N ASN A 210 12.13 25.05 2.55
CA ASN A 210 13.19 24.12 2.90
C ASN A 210 14.51 24.39 2.16
N THR A 211 14.44 24.74 0.87
CA THR A 211 15.62 24.97 0.02
C THR A 211 16.36 26.26 0.37
N PHE A 212 15.62 27.34 0.63
CA PHE A 212 16.22 28.65 0.87
C PHE A 212 16.46 28.97 2.35
N PHE A 213 15.78 28.30 3.28
CA PHE A 213 15.91 28.59 4.71
C PHE A 213 17.35 28.42 5.22
N VAL A 214 18.00 27.28 4.94
CA VAL A 214 19.36 27.01 5.44
C VAL A 214 20.40 27.98 4.86
N PRO A 215 20.49 28.20 3.53
CA PRO A 215 21.41 29.20 2.98
C PRO A 215 21.21 30.61 3.55
N ILE A 216 19.96 31.06 3.71
CA ILE A 216 19.66 32.39 4.28
C ILE A 216 20.16 32.50 5.71
N VAL A 217 19.93 31.48 6.55
CA VAL A 217 20.41 31.46 7.94
C VAL A 217 21.94 31.48 8.00
N LEU A 218 22.62 30.75 7.11
CA LEU A 218 24.08 30.76 7.03
C LEU A 218 24.65 32.12 6.62
N ILE A 219 24.07 32.75 5.59
CA ILE A 219 24.49 34.09 5.15
C ILE A 219 24.27 35.10 6.29
N PHE A 220 23.11 35.05 6.94
CA PHE A 220 22.79 35.95 8.05
C PHE A 220 23.77 35.78 9.23
N THR A 221 24.03 34.54 9.64
CA THR A 221 24.95 34.24 10.75
C THR A 221 26.40 34.62 10.42
N ALA A 222 26.88 34.33 9.21
CA ALA A 222 28.20 34.74 8.75
C ALA A 222 28.36 36.28 8.73
N THR A 223 27.35 37.00 8.21
CA THR A 223 27.34 38.47 8.17
C THR A 223 27.36 39.05 9.59
N LEU A 224 26.54 38.50 10.50
CA LEU A 224 26.48 38.93 11.89
C LEU A 224 27.84 38.76 12.59
N VAL A 225 28.48 37.60 12.44
CA VAL A 225 29.80 37.31 13.03
C VAL A 225 30.85 38.26 12.45
N ALA A 226 30.84 38.52 11.15
CA ALA A 226 31.77 39.44 10.51
C ALA A 226 31.64 40.88 11.06
N VAL A 227 30.40 41.36 11.23
CA VAL A 227 30.13 42.69 11.81
C VAL A 227 30.57 42.78 13.27
N VAL A 228 30.26 41.77 14.08
CA VAL A 228 30.66 41.74 15.50
C VAL A 228 32.18 41.69 15.65
N ARG A 229 32.87 40.87 14.85
CA ARG A 229 34.33 40.82 14.85
C ARG A 229 34.94 42.18 14.47
N ARG A 230 34.44 42.82 13.41
CA ARG A 230 34.95 44.13 12.94
C ARG A 230 34.74 45.26 13.95
N ARG A 231 33.72 45.16 14.81
CA ARG A 231 33.48 46.10 15.92
C ARG A 231 34.35 45.84 17.15
N ARG A 232 34.93 44.65 17.30
CA ARG A 232 35.83 44.31 18.42
C ARG A 232 37.30 44.55 18.11
N THR A 233 37.68 44.55 16.83
CA THR A 233 39.06 44.85 16.38
C THR A 233 39.30 46.32 16.06
N LYS A 234 38.26 47.15 16.07
CA LYS A 234 38.38 48.62 16.13
C LYS A 234 38.15 49.08 17.54
#